data_AF-A0A2H5X5P0-F1
#
_entry.id   AF-A0A2H5X5P0-F1
#
_cell.length_a   1.000
_cell.length_b   1.000
_cell.length_c   1.000
_cell.angle_alpha   90.00
_cell.angle_beta   90.00
_cell.angle_gamma   90.00
#
_symmetry.space_group_name_H-M   'P 1'
#
loop_
_entity.id
_entity.type
_entity.pdbx_description
1 polymer ?
#
loop_
_entity_poly.entity_id
_entity_poly.type
_entity_poly.pdbx_seq_one_letter_code
_entity_poly.pdbx_strand_id
1 'polypeptide(L)'
;MNDLITKAFEAYRQLLVDIERSQGEAIRRAAKVCAGCLARQGVIHLYDTGHLVSRELINRVGGLAAMSSLNFSLSVDNPNQFRQAQGETGKGGFETDALIVSAALKRSHIKAGDVLIIGTVSGKQTIPVELAIQAKEHGLTTIGITSIRYSSQLQSVHPSGKRLFEVVDMVIDNGADYGDAMLEVEGLDRKVCPASGIGAAMVMWALVAGIVEEMLKRGLQPTVFKSINLPDGPEIYKQTVEDYIRKGY
;
A
#
# COMPACT_ATOMS: atom_id res chain seq x y z
N MET A 1 -37.19 -9.43 2.44
CA MET A 1 -35.92 -9.29 1.69
C MET A 1 -35.08 -8.30 2.49
N ASN A 2 -33.83 -8.63 2.85
CA ASN A 2 -32.97 -7.67 3.56
C ASN A 2 -32.74 -6.43 2.69
N ASP A 3 -32.78 -5.24 3.29
CA ASP A 3 -32.47 -3.99 2.60
C ASP A 3 -30.98 -3.93 2.17
N LEU A 4 -30.62 -2.96 1.33
CA LEU A 4 -29.25 -2.84 0.80
C LEU A 4 -28.20 -2.53 1.88
N ILE A 5 -28.56 -1.82 2.95
CA ILE A 5 -27.64 -1.50 4.06
C ILE A 5 -27.29 -2.80 4.79
N THR A 6 -28.30 -3.60 5.13
CA THR A 6 -28.10 -4.90 5.78
C THR A 6 -27.24 -5.82 4.92
N LYS A 7 -27.54 -5.93 3.62
CA LYS A 7 -26.75 -6.71 2.65
C LYS A 7 -25.30 -6.23 2.55
N ALA A 8 -25.06 -4.92 2.61
CA ALA A 8 -23.70 -4.36 2.61
C ALA A 8 -22.89 -4.82 3.82
N PHE A 9 -23.45 -4.72 5.03
CA PHE A 9 -22.78 -5.19 6.25
C PHE A 9 -22.53 -6.69 6.27
N GLU A 10 -23.44 -7.49 5.69
CA GLU A 10 -23.24 -8.93 5.49
C GLU A 10 -22.07 -9.20 4.52
N ALA A 11 -22.05 -8.52 3.37
CA ALA A 11 -20.98 -8.66 2.38
C ALA A 11 -19.60 -8.27 2.93
N TYR A 12 -19.49 -7.15 3.65
CA TYR A 12 -18.22 -6.76 4.26
C TYR A 12 -17.78 -7.71 5.36
N ARG A 13 -18.70 -8.24 6.21
CA ARG A 13 -18.33 -9.27 7.19
C ARG A 13 -17.78 -10.51 6.52
N GLN A 14 -18.43 -10.96 5.45
CA GLN A 14 -17.97 -12.13 4.70
C GLN A 14 -16.59 -11.88 4.06
N LEU A 15 -16.37 -10.71 3.47
CA LEU A 15 -15.06 -10.28 2.95
C LEU A 15 -13.96 -10.42 4.02
N LEU A 16 -14.21 -9.92 5.23
CA LEU A 16 -13.20 -9.99 6.31
C LEU A 16 -12.91 -11.44 6.74
N VAL A 17 -13.93 -12.29 6.85
CA VAL A 17 -13.78 -13.72 7.16
C VAL A 17 -12.94 -14.42 6.08
N ASP A 18 -13.20 -14.12 4.81
CA ASP A 18 -12.48 -14.74 3.69
C ASP A 18 -11.02 -14.27 3.61
N ILE A 19 -10.77 -12.99 3.88
CA ILE A 19 -9.40 -12.44 3.99
C ILE A 19 -8.66 -13.10 5.15
N GLU A 20 -9.24 -13.15 6.36
CA GLU A 20 -8.60 -13.76 7.53
C GLU A 20 -8.20 -15.22 7.24
N ARG A 21 -9.15 -16.01 6.72
CA ARG A 21 -8.95 -17.43 6.41
C ARG A 21 -7.88 -17.65 5.36
N SER A 22 -7.88 -16.85 4.28
CA SER A 22 -6.99 -17.07 3.13
C SER A 22 -5.63 -16.37 3.25
N GLN A 23 -5.56 -15.22 3.90
CA GLN A 23 -4.38 -14.36 3.93
C GLN A 23 -3.67 -14.33 5.29
N GLY A 24 -4.25 -14.89 6.35
CA GLY A 24 -3.70 -14.82 7.70
C GLY A 24 -2.24 -15.31 7.80
N GLU A 25 -1.86 -16.36 7.07
CA GLU A 25 -0.47 -16.83 7.06
C GLU A 25 0.47 -15.86 6.30
N ALA A 26 0.03 -15.34 5.15
CA ALA A 26 0.80 -14.35 4.38
C ALA A 26 1.04 -13.08 5.21
N ILE A 27 0.02 -12.61 5.92
CA ILE A 27 0.11 -11.47 6.85
C ILE A 27 1.11 -11.77 7.98
N ARG A 28 1.05 -12.95 8.61
CA ARG A 28 2.02 -13.34 9.66
C ARG A 28 3.46 -13.40 9.14
N ARG A 29 3.68 -13.91 7.93
CA ARG A 29 5.02 -13.91 7.32
C ARG A 29 5.50 -12.49 7.02
N ALA A 30 4.63 -11.64 6.47
CA ALA A 30 4.94 -10.23 6.19
C ALA A 30 5.29 -9.48 7.49
N ALA A 31 4.53 -9.70 8.56
CA ALA A 31 4.80 -9.14 9.87
C ALA A 31 6.20 -9.49 10.40
N LYS A 32 6.63 -10.76 10.25
CA LYS A 32 7.97 -11.21 10.63
C LYS A 32 9.07 -10.52 9.82
N VAL A 33 8.86 -10.35 8.52
CA VAL A 33 9.78 -9.64 7.62
C VAL A 33 9.89 -8.17 8.03
N CYS A 34 8.77 -7.49 8.19
CA CYS A 34 8.70 -6.10 8.64
C CYS A 34 9.36 -5.91 10.01
N ALA A 35 8.99 -6.69 11.03
CA ALA A 35 9.63 -6.60 12.34
C ALA A 35 11.14 -6.93 12.30
N GLY A 36 11.57 -7.81 11.39
CA GLY A 36 12.98 -8.09 11.14
C GLY A 36 13.73 -6.92 10.50
N CYS A 37 13.11 -6.23 9.55
CA CYS A 37 13.59 -4.97 8.99
C CYS A 37 13.78 -3.94 10.11
N LEU A 38 12.74 -3.74 10.92
CA LEU A 38 12.77 -2.75 11.98
C LEU A 38 13.81 -3.05 13.06
N ALA A 39 13.97 -4.33 13.42
CA ALA A 39 14.99 -4.78 14.37
C ALA A 39 16.42 -4.51 13.91
N ARG A 40 16.64 -4.25 12.61
CA ARG A 40 17.94 -3.88 12.04
C ARG A 40 18.02 -2.40 11.67
N GLN A 41 17.13 -1.56 12.20
CA GLN A 41 17.04 -0.13 11.91
C GLN A 41 16.79 0.18 10.42
N GLY A 42 16.11 -0.74 9.74
CA GLY A 42 15.61 -0.53 8.38
C GLY A 42 14.23 0.11 8.39
N VAL A 43 13.80 0.68 7.27
CA VAL A 43 12.55 1.44 7.17
C VAL A 43 11.47 0.64 6.41
N ILE A 44 10.21 0.76 6.86
CA ILE A 44 9.05 0.30 6.10
C ILE A 44 8.49 1.47 5.29
N HIS A 45 8.63 1.37 3.97
CA HIS A 45 8.12 2.34 3.00
C HIS A 45 6.76 1.90 2.46
N LEU A 46 5.85 2.85 2.29
CA LEU A 46 4.51 2.67 1.74
C LEU A 46 4.35 3.50 0.48
N TYR A 47 4.14 2.82 -0.65
CA TYR A 47 3.69 3.44 -1.90
C TYR A 47 2.24 2.99 -2.16
N ASP A 48 1.33 3.93 -2.36
CA ASP A 48 -0.10 3.64 -2.61
C ASP A 48 -0.57 4.44 -3.83
N THR A 49 -1.22 3.78 -4.78
CA THR A 49 -1.77 4.44 -5.98
C THR A 49 -3.07 5.21 -5.72
N GLY A 50 -3.53 5.32 -4.48
CA GLY A 50 -4.44 6.38 -4.05
C GLY A 50 -5.80 5.95 -3.50
N HIS A 51 -5.97 4.68 -3.11
CA HIS A 51 -7.25 4.24 -2.55
C HIS A 51 -7.37 4.53 -1.05
N LEU A 52 -6.43 4.07 -0.20
CA LEU A 52 -6.59 4.25 1.25
C LEU A 52 -5.34 3.93 2.08
N VAL A 53 -4.49 3.00 1.64
CA VAL A 53 -3.47 2.35 2.49
C VAL A 53 -2.54 3.35 3.16
N SER A 54 -1.97 4.28 2.40
CA SER A 54 -1.02 5.25 2.97
C SER A 54 -1.73 6.24 3.92
N ARG A 55 -2.94 6.67 3.57
CA ARG A 55 -3.75 7.61 4.37
C ARG A 55 -4.30 6.97 5.66
N GLU A 56 -4.56 5.67 5.64
CA GLU A 56 -5.12 4.96 6.78
C GLU A 56 -4.08 4.57 7.82
N LEU A 57 -2.82 4.38 7.41
CA LEU A 57 -1.76 3.94 8.32
C LEU A 57 -0.85 5.06 8.85
N ILE A 58 -0.58 6.09 8.05
CA ILE A 58 0.45 7.08 8.39
C ILE A 58 -0.12 8.17 9.29
N ASN A 59 0.58 8.49 10.38
CA ASN A 59 0.19 9.51 11.37
C ASN A 59 -1.23 9.31 11.93
N ARG A 60 -1.59 8.05 12.20
CA ARG A 60 -2.91 7.64 12.69
C ARG A 60 -2.83 7.09 14.10
N VAL A 61 -3.80 7.43 14.94
CA VAL A 61 -3.92 6.93 16.31
C VAL A 61 -3.95 5.41 16.34
N GLY A 62 -3.17 4.80 17.22
CA GLY A 62 -3.00 3.34 17.27
C GLY A 62 -2.07 2.79 16.17
N GLY A 63 -1.64 3.63 15.22
CA GLY A 63 -0.69 3.29 14.17
C GLY A 63 0.77 3.36 14.65
N LEU A 64 1.61 2.57 13.98
CA LEU A 64 3.06 2.58 14.20
C LEU A 64 3.68 3.84 13.59
N ALA A 65 4.57 4.49 14.35
CA ALA A 65 5.36 5.61 13.84
C ALA A 65 6.37 5.19 12.75
N ALA A 66 6.67 3.89 12.65
CA ALA A 66 7.64 3.33 11.71
C ALA A 66 7.14 3.18 10.26
N MET A 67 5.92 3.61 9.95
CA MET A 67 5.37 3.60 8.60
C MET A 67 5.72 4.90 7.87
N SER A 68 6.54 4.81 6.81
CA SER A 68 7.00 5.97 6.04
C SER A 68 6.37 6.01 4.66
N SER A 69 5.92 7.18 4.20
CA SER A 69 5.37 7.31 2.85
C SER A 69 6.48 7.44 1.82
N LEU A 70 6.43 6.62 0.77
CA LEU A 70 7.20 6.80 -0.46
C LEU A 70 6.23 7.33 -1.53
N ASN A 71 6.25 8.64 -1.77
CA ASN A 71 5.51 9.27 -2.85
C ASN A 71 6.46 10.02 -3.77
N PHE A 72 6.19 9.95 -5.06
CA PHE A 72 6.90 10.73 -6.07
C PHE A 72 5.97 11.03 -7.23
N SER A 73 6.22 12.15 -7.87
CA SER A 73 5.57 12.56 -9.10
C SER A 73 6.56 13.40 -9.91
N LEU A 74 6.40 13.38 -11.23
CA LEU A 74 7.08 14.31 -12.13
C LEU A 74 6.01 15.23 -12.70
N SER A 75 6.12 16.52 -12.42
CA SER A 75 5.30 17.55 -13.04
C SER A 75 6.19 18.42 -13.92
N VAL A 76 5.77 18.61 -15.17
CA VAL A 76 6.46 19.45 -16.14
C VAL A 76 5.46 20.49 -16.64
N ASP A 77 5.70 21.75 -16.32
CA ASP A 77 4.98 22.88 -16.91
C ASP A 77 5.80 23.42 -18.09
N ASN A 78 5.30 23.22 -19.30
CA ASN A 78 5.96 23.62 -20.54
C ASN A 78 4.95 24.25 -21.50
N PRO A 79 4.43 25.45 -21.19
CA PRO A 79 3.40 26.07 -22.00
C PRO A 79 4.00 26.61 -23.29
N ASN A 80 3.64 25.99 -24.41
CA ASN A 80 3.94 26.50 -25.75
C ASN A 80 2.63 26.62 -26.54
N GLN A 81 2.13 27.85 -26.68
CA GLN A 81 0.83 28.12 -27.27
C GLN A 81 0.72 27.61 -28.72
N PHE A 82 1.80 27.69 -29.50
CA PHE A 82 1.82 27.20 -30.88
C PHE A 82 1.63 25.68 -30.94
N ARG A 83 2.40 24.92 -30.16
CA ARG A 83 2.30 23.44 -30.11
C ARG A 83 1.01 22.95 -29.46
N GLN A 84 0.54 23.65 -28.43
CA GLN A 84 -0.76 23.37 -27.80
C GLN A 84 -1.91 23.55 -28.79
N ALA A 85 -1.87 24.61 -29.61
CA ALA A 85 -2.86 24.82 -30.67
C ALA A 85 -2.83 23.72 -31.74
N GLN A 86 -1.70 23.01 -31.87
CA GLN A 86 -1.55 21.84 -32.75
C GLN A 86 -1.92 20.51 -32.07
N GLY A 87 -2.36 20.54 -30.80
CA GLY A 87 -2.71 19.35 -30.04
C GLY A 87 -1.51 18.48 -29.65
N GLU A 88 -0.29 19.01 -29.70
CA GLU A 88 0.90 18.27 -29.30
C GLU A 88 0.92 18.04 -27.78
N THR A 89 1.06 16.79 -27.36
CA THR A 89 1.21 16.39 -25.96
C THR A 89 2.51 15.62 -25.75
N GLY A 90 2.99 15.59 -24.51
CA GLY A 90 4.17 14.80 -24.14
C GLY A 90 3.95 13.32 -24.43
N LYS A 91 4.89 12.69 -25.15
CA LYS A 91 4.83 11.27 -25.56
C LYS A 91 5.52 10.36 -24.53
N GLY A 92 5.17 10.52 -23.25
CA GLY A 92 5.67 9.63 -22.21
C GLY A 92 5.24 8.19 -22.47
N GLY A 93 6.04 7.24 -21.98
CA GLY A 93 5.76 5.81 -22.07
C GLY A 93 6.59 5.04 -21.05
N PHE A 94 6.74 3.73 -21.27
CA PHE A 94 7.50 2.86 -20.35
C PHE A 94 8.88 3.41 -19.98
N GLU A 95 9.67 3.84 -20.97
CA GLU A 95 11.02 4.37 -20.72
C GLU A 95 11.00 5.60 -19.81
N THR A 96 10.00 6.47 -19.97
CA THR A 96 9.82 7.64 -19.10
C THR A 96 9.44 7.22 -17.69
N ASP A 97 8.48 6.30 -17.54
CA ASP A 97 8.05 5.81 -16.23
C ASP A 97 9.19 5.11 -15.48
N ALA A 98 9.98 4.27 -16.17
CA ALA A 98 11.14 3.60 -15.60
C ALA A 98 12.22 4.58 -15.15
N LEU A 99 12.46 5.65 -15.90
CA LEU A 99 13.39 6.72 -15.50
C LEU A 99 12.87 7.50 -14.29
N ILE A 100 11.56 7.78 -14.22
CA ILE A 100 10.93 8.43 -13.06
C ILE A 100 11.10 7.57 -11.81
N VAL A 101 10.81 6.26 -11.90
CA VAL A 101 10.99 5.31 -10.80
C VAL A 101 12.46 5.27 -10.35
N SER A 102 13.40 5.17 -11.30
CA SER A 102 14.84 5.13 -10.98
C SER A 102 15.30 6.41 -10.29
N ALA A 103 14.88 7.57 -10.80
CA ALA A 103 15.19 8.86 -10.19
C ALA A 103 14.59 8.97 -8.77
N ALA A 104 13.36 8.50 -8.57
CA ALA A 104 12.70 8.50 -7.27
C ALA A 104 13.47 7.63 -6.25
N LEU A 105 13.81 6.40 -6.61
CA LEU A 105 14.56 5.48 -5.75
C LEU A 105 15.95 6.06 -5.41
N LYS A 106 16.70 6.55 -6.40
CA LYS A 106 18.04 7.15 -6.20
C LYS A 106 18.03 8.43 -5.35
N ARG A 107 16.94 9.20 -5.39
CA ARG A 107 16.79 10.44 -4.61
C ARG A 107 16.21 10.20 -3.20
N SER A 108 15.59 9.05 -2.98
CA SER A 108 15.01 8.69 -1.69
C SER A 108 16.07 8.29 -0.65
N HIS A 109 15.62 8.09 0.58
CA HIS A 109 16.46 7.61 1.69
C HIS A 109 16.37 6.09 1.90
N ILE A 110 15.88 5.34 0.90
CA ILE A 110 15.81 3.88 0.95
C ILE A 110 17.21 3.28 1.10
N LYS A 111 17.29 2.14 1.78
CA LYS A 111 18.52 1.35 1.90
C LYS A 111 18.24 -0.12 1.61
N ALA A 112 19.27 -0.83 1.17
CA ALA A 112 19.22 -2.28 1.07
C ALA A 112 18.87 -2.88 2.45
N GLY A 113 17.94 -3.82 2.48
CA GLY A 113 17.39 -4.40 3.70
C GLY A 113 16.12 -3.73 4.24
N ASP A 114 15.71 -2.58 3.67
CA ASP A 114 14.41 -1.96 3.92
C ASP A 114 13.25 -2.81 3.31
N VAL A 115 12.02 -2.52 3.74
CA VAL A 115 10.80 -3.11 3.19
C VAL A 115 10.01 -2.07 2.42
N LEU A 116 9.54 -2.40 1.22
CA LEU A 116 8.61 -1.59 0.44
C LEU A 116 7.28 -2.32 0.30
N ILE A 117 6.22 -1.72 0.83
CA ILE A 117 4.84 -2.16 0.66
C ILE A 117 4.18 -1.32 -0.44
N ILE A 118 3.61 -1.99 -1.44
CA ILE A 118 3.00 -1.37 -2.63
C ILE A 118 1.50 -1.71 -2.65
N GLY A 119 0.65 -0.70 -2.45
CA GLY A 119 -0.80 -0.81 -2.51
C GLY A 119 -1.37 -0.42 -3.87
N THR A 120 -2.06 -1.34 -4.53
CA THR A 120 -2.79 -1.08 -5.78
C THR A 120 -3.83 -2.16 -6.04
N VAL A 121 -5.01 -1.79 -6.54
CA VAL A 121 -6.09 -2.77 -6.74
C VAL A 121 -5.82 -3.67 -7.94
N SER A 122 -5.48 -3.10 -9.09
CA SER A 122 -5.32 -3.84 -10.35
C SER A 122 -3.89 -4.34 -10.58
N GLY A 123 -2.88 -3.66 -10.03
CA GLY A 123 -1.47 -4.04 -10.19
C GLY A 123 -0.94 -4.11 -11.63
N LYS A 124 -1.69 -3.58 -12.61
CA LYS A 124 -1.36 -3.70 -14.04
C LYS A 124 -0.54 -2.53 -14.60
N GLN A 125 -0.44 -1.43 -13.87
CA GLN A 125 0.17 -0.18 -14.33
C GLN A 125 1.70 -0.26 -14.31
N THR A 126 2.36 0.48 -15.20
CA THR A 126 3.82 0.50 -15.33
C THR A 126 4.52 0.86 -14.03
N ILE A 127 4.17 2.01 -13.42
CA ILE A 127 4.90 2.53 -12.25
C ILE A 127 4.91 1.54 -11.07
N PRO A 128 3.80 0.95 -10.59
CA PRO A 128 3.85 -0.01 -9.50
C PRO A 128 4.68 -1.27 -9.80
N VAL A 129 4.59 -1.79 -11.03
CA VAL A 129 5.35 -2.98 -11.46
C VAL A 129 6.84 -2.66 -11.53
N GLU A 130 7.20 -1.56 -12.17
CA GLU A 130 8.58 -1.10 -12.33
C GLU A 130 9.20 -0.71 -10.99
N LEU A 131 8.42 -0.09 -10.09
CA LEU A 131 8.84 0.21 -8.72
C LEU A 131 9.19 -1.06 -7.95
N ALA A 132 8.38 -2.12 -8.05
CA ALA A 132 8.68 -3.39 -7.39
C ALA A 132 9.97 -4.03 -7.94
N ILE A 133 10.14 -4.03 -9.26
CA ILE A 133 11.34 -4.59 -9.91
C ILE A 133 12.59 -3.83 -9.47
N GLN A 134 12.62 -2.50 -9.66
CA GLN A 134 13.79 -1.70 -9.33
C GLN A 134 14.06 -1.64 -7.82
N ALA A 135 13.04 -1.66 -6.96
CA ALA A 135 13.25 -1.70 -5.50
C ALA A 135 13.99 -2.98 -5.08
N LYS A 136 13.69 -4.13 -5.69
CA LYS A 136 14.42 -5.38 -5.44
C LYS A 136 15.87 -5.30 -5.88
N GLU A 137 16.15 -4.64 -7.02
CA GLU A 137 17.52 -4.38 -7.47
C GLU A 137 18.29 -3.48 -6.49
N HIS A 138 17.60 -2.59 -5.77
CA HIS A 138 18.17 -1.79 -4.67
C HIS A 138 18.26 -2.55 -3.34
N GLY A 139 17.91 -3.83 -3.31
CA GLY A 139 18.01 -4.70 -2.14
C GLY A 139 16.85 -4.58 -1.15
N LEU A 140 15.71 -4.01 -1.54
CA LEU A 140 14.51 -3.97 -0.70
C LEU A 140 13.75 -5.29 -0.79
N THR A 141 13.08 -5.65 0.30
CA THR A 141 12.03 -6.68 0.27
C THR A 141 10.70 -6.04 -0.10
N THR A 142 10.01 -6.59 -1.10
CA THR A 142 8.78 -6.02 -1.64
C THR A 142 7.54 -6.82 -1.27
N ILE A 143 6.49 -6.11 -0.83
CA ILE A 143 5.20 -6.68 -0.46
C ILE A 143 4.10 -5.98 -1.26
N GLY A 144 3.33 -6.73 -2.06
CA GLY A 144 2.20 -6.21 -2.81
C GLY A 144 0.88 -6.43 -2.08
N ILE A 145 0.09 -5.37 -1.89
CA ILE A 145 -1.31 -5.44 -1.43
C ILE A 145 -2.21 -5.16 -2.63
N THR A 146 -2.88 -6.20 -3.13
CA THR A 146 -3.61 -6.13 -4.40
C THR A 146 -4.79 -7.09 -4.46
N SER A 147 -5.64 -6.98 -5.48
CA SER A 147 -6.65 -8.02 -5.75
C SER A 147 -6.07 -9.00 -6.76
N ILE A 148 -5.79 -10.24 -6.32
CA ILE A 148 -5.23 -11.25 -7.22
C ILE A 148 -6.26 -11.62 -8.28
N ARG A 149 -7.53 -11.82 -7.88
CA ARG A 149 -8.60 -12.20 -8.81
C ARG A 149 -8.86 -11.14 -9.88
N TYR A 150 -8.87 -9.85 -9.49
CA TYR A 150 -9.04 -8.78 -10.46
C TYR A 150 -7.79 -8.64 -11.34
N SER A 151 -6.60 -8.56 -10.73
CA SER A 151 -5.34 -8.38 -11.45
C SER A 151 -5.08 -9.50 -12.47
N SER A 152 -5.40 -10.75 -12.13
CA SER A 152 -5.18 -11.92 -13.00
C SER A 152 -5.97 -11.88 -14.32
N GLN A 153 -7.07 -11.13 -14.36
CA GLN A 153 -7.94 -10.98 -15.54
C GLN A 153 -7.58 -9.76 -16.40
N LEU A 154 -6.60 -8.96 -15.97
CA LEU A 154 -6.18 -7.77 -16.69
C LEU A 154 -4.89 -8.01 -17.46
N GLN A 155 -4.79 -7.40 -18.63
CA GLN A 155 -3.53 -7.28 -19.36
C GLN A 155 -2.67 -6.20 -18.71
N SER A 156 -1.41 -6.53 -18.43
CA SER A 156 -0.42 -5.56 -17.96
C SER A 156 -0.09 -4.55 -19.06
N VAL A 157 0.08 -3.28 -18.68
CA VAL A 157 0.65 -2.26 -19.57
C VAL A 157 2.18 -2.21 -19.51
N HIS A 158 2.77 -2.94 -18.56
CA HIS A 158 4.21 -3.06 -18.45
C HIS A 158 4.78 -3.99 -19.54
N PRO A 159 5.90 -3.66 -20.21
CA PRO A 159 6.45 -4.47 -21.31
C PRO A 159 6.79 -5.93 -20.96
N SER A 160 7.08 -6.22 -19.69
CA SER A 160 7.30 -7.60 -19.22
C SER A 160 6.05 -8.49 -19.27
N GLY A 161 4.86 -7.90 -19.49
CA GLY A 161 3.58 -8.60 -19.40
C GLY A 161 3.14 -8.93 -17.98
N LYS A 162 3.98 -8.66 -16.97
CA LYS A 162 3.71 -8.99 -15.56
C LYS A 162 2.91 -7.91 -14.85
N ARG A 163 2.16 -8.34 -13.84
CA ARG A 163 1.44 -7.52 -12.86
C ARG A 163 2.19 -7.50 -11.54
N LEU A 164 1.80 -6.61 -10.64
CA LEU A 164 2.48 -6.41 -9.36
C LEU A 164 2.65 -7.72 -8.58
N PHE A 165 1.60 -8.53 -8.46
CA PHE A 165 1.63 -9.78 -7.69
C PHE A 165 2.63 -10.82 -8.23
N GLU A 166 3.11 -10.66 -9.46
CA GLU A 166 4.05 -11.57 -10.11
C GLU A 166 5.52 -11.13 -9.97
N VAL A 167 5.76 -9.92 -9.45
CA VAL A 167 7.12 -9.34 -9.35
C VAL A 167 7.56 -9.06 -7.91
N VAL A 168 6.60 -8.90 -6.98
CA VAL A 168 6.89 -8.74 -5.54
C VAL A 168 7.38 -10.03 -4.89
N ASP A 169 8.08 -9.92 -3.76
CA ASP A 169 8.55 -11.07 -2.99
C ASP A 169 7.42 -11.72 -2.19
N MET A 170 6.45 -10.91 -1.77
CA MET A 170 5.26 -11.37 -1.04
C MET A 170 4.03 -10.66 -1.57
N VAL A 171 2.93 -11.40 -1.73
CA VAL A 171 1.62 -10.83 -2.06
C VAL A 171 0.63 -11.10 -0.93
N ILE A 172 -0.22 -10.12 -0.65
CA ILE A 172 -1.38 -10.27 0.22
C ILE A 172 -2.60 -9.78 -0.55
N ASP A 173 -3.58 -10.68 -0.71
CA ASP A 173 -4.83 -10.36 -1.40
C ASP A 173 -5.73 -9.45 -0.53
N ASN A 174 -6.24 -8.36 -1.10
CA ASN A 174 -7.21 -7.50 -0.43
C ASN A 174 -8.65 -8.01 -0.53
N GLY A 175 -8.88 -9.15 -1.19
CA GLY A 175 -10.17 -9.84 -1.26
C GLY A 175 -11.15 -9.24 -2.27
N ALA A 176 -10.78 -8.18 -3.00
CA ALA A 176 -11.68 -7.62 -4.00
C ALA A 176 -11.86 -8.55 -5.19
N ASP A 177 -13.08 -8.62 -5.71
CA ASP A 177 -13.39 -9.35 -6.94
C ASP A 177 -13.12 -8.48 -8.19
N TYR A 178 -13.27 -9.08 -9.37
CA TYR A 178 -13.17 -8.39 -10.64
C TYR A 178 -14.12 -7.18 -10.71
N GLY A 179 -13.58 -6.03 -11.09
CA GLY A 179 -14.33 -4.77 -11.15
C GLY A 179 -14.48 -4.05 -9.80
N ASP A 180 -13.99 -4.63 -8.70
CA ASP A 180 -13.98 -4.03 -7.35
C ASP A 180 -15.34 -3.47 -6.92
N ALA A 181 -16.38 -4.29 -7.04
CA ALA A 181 -17.72 -3.99 -6.56
C ALA A 181 -18.44 -5.29 -6.18
N MET A 182 -19.09 -5.32 -5.00
CA MET A 182 -19.58 -6.57 -4.40
C MET A 182 -21.08 -6.76 -4.47
N LEU A 183 -21.86 -5.69 -4.36
CA LEU A 183 -23.31 -5.78 -4.17
C LEU A 183 -24.07 -5.64 -5.48
N GLU A 184 -24.83 -6.67 -5.83
CA GLU A 184 -25.83 -6.61 -6.90
C GLU A 184 -27.08 -5.87 -6.42
N VAL A 185 -27.61 -4.99 -7.26
CA VAL A 185 -28.76 -4.15 -6.95
C VAL A 185 -29.76 -4.26 -8.09
N GLU A 186 -31.01 -4.63 -7.77
CA GLU A 186 -32.09 -4.69 -8.75
C GLU A 186 -32.29 -3.32 -9.41
N GLY A 187 -32.33 -3.29 -10.74
CA GLY A 187 -32.43 -2.05 -11.53
C GLY A 187 -31.10 -1.40 -11.90
N LEU A 188 -29.95 -1.95 -11.47
CA LEU A 188 -28.62 -1.51 -11.92
C LEU A 188 -27.93 -2.58 -12.78
N ASP A 189 -27.17 -2.12 -13.79
CA ASP A 189 -26.38 -2.96 -14.71
C ASP A 189 -24.99 -3.34 -14.15
N ARG A 190 -24.69 -2.88 -12.93
CA ARG A 190 -23.37 -2.99 -12.30
C ARG A 190 -23.49 -3.13 -10.80
N LYS A 191 -22.50 -3.78 -10.20
CA LYS A 191 -22.38 -3.91 -8.75
C LYS A 191 -21.97 -2.58 -8.12
N VAL A 192 -22.30 -2.41 -6.84
CA VAL A 192 -21.87 -1.28 -6.01
C VAL A 192 -21.07 -1.76 -4.80
N CYS A 193 -20.56 -0.84 -3.99
CA CYS A 193 -19.79 -1.10 -2.77
C CYS A 193 -18.46 -1.83 -3.04
N PRO A 194 -17.35 -1.09 -3.23
CA PRO A 194 -16.04 -1.67 -3.48
C PRO A 194 -15.50 -2.42 -2.27
N ALA A 195 -14.76 -3.50 -2.53
CA ALA A 195 -14.15 -4.33 -1.51
C ALA A 195 -12.76 -3.84 -1.14
N SER A 196 -12.01 -3.37 -2.14
CA SER A 196 -10.56 -3.23 -2.08
C SER A 196 -10.08 -2.28 -0.99
N GLY A 197 -10.80 -1.17 -0.75
CA GLY A 197 -10.45 -0.20 0.28
C GLY A 197 -10.52 -0.78 1.68
N ILE A 198 -11.68 -1.34 2.06
CA ILE A 198 -11.88 -1.95 3.39
C ILE A 198 -11.00 -3.19 3.57
N GLY A 199 -10.91 -4.04 2.54
CA GLY A 199 -10.05 -5.21 2.56
C GLY A 199 -8.57 -4.86 2.75
N ALA A 200 -8.06 -3.89 1.98
CA ALA A 200 -6.67 -3.44 2.11
C ALA A 200 -6.40 -2.78 3.47
N ALA A 201 -7.31 -1.94 3.98
CA ALA A 201 -7.18 -1.35 5.30
C ALA A 201 -7.13 -2.41 6.40
N MET A 202 -8.01 -3.41 6.35
CA MET A 202 -8.01 -4.50 7.34
C MET A 202 -6.73 -5.33 7.27
N VAL A 203 -6.29 -5.72 6.06
CA VAL A 203 -5.02 -6.44 5.86
C VAL A 203 -3.86 -5.66 6.48
N MET A 204 -3.81 -4.35 6.24
CA MET A 204 -2.72 -3.50 6.72
C MET A 204 -2.77 -3.29 8.24
N TRP A 205 -3.95 -3.16 8.85
CA TRP A 205 -4.09 -3.13 10.31
C TRP A 205 -3.75 -4.47 10.97
N ALA A 206 -4.12 -5.60 10.35
CA ALA A 206 -3.70 -6.93 10.80
C ALA A 206 -2.17 -7.12 10.70
N LEU A 207 -1.56 -6.59 9.63
CA LEU A 207 -0.10 -6.56 9.47
C LEU A 207 0.55 -5.73 10.58
N VAL A 208 0.04 -4.53 10.89
CA VAL A 208 0.52 -3.70 12.01
C VAL A 208 0.45 -4.46 13.33
N ALA A 209 -0.66 -5.13 13.62
CA ALA A 209 -0.81 -5.94 14.84
C ALA A 209 0.25 -7.07 14.90
N GLY A 210 0.47 -7.77 13.79
CA GLY A 210 1.53 -8.78 13.70
C GLY A 210 2.93 -8.20 13.87
N ILE A 211 3.21 -7.03 13.31
CA ILE A 211 4.50 -6.33 13.47
C ILE A 211 4.74 -6.01 14.94
N VAL A 212 3.75 -5.43 15.62
CA VAL A 212 3.82 -5.12 17.06
C VAL A 212 4.13 -6.38 17.87
N GLU A 213 3.41 -7.47 17.62
CA GLU A 213 3.63 -8.73 18.31
C GLU A 213 5.07 -9.25 18.10
N GLU A 214 5.56 -9.25 16.87
CA GLU A 214 6.90 -9.72 16.53
C GLU A 214 8.01 -8.80 17.07
N MET A 215 7.79 -7.49 17.14
CA MET A 215 8.71 -6.54 17.78
C MET A 215 8.81 -6.80 19.29
N LEU A 216 7.67 -6.97 19.97
CA LEU A 216 7.64 -7.25 21.41
C LEU A 216 8.31 -8.58 21.75
N LYS A 217 8.12 -9.63 20.94
CA LYS A 217 8.83 -10.91 21.07
C LYS A 217 10.35 -10.76 20.98
N ARG A 218 10.84 -9.71 20.31
CA ARG A 218 12.27 -9.39 20.16
C ARG A 218 12.77 -8.42 21.24
N GLY A 219 11.94 -8.05 22.22
CA GLY A 219 12.28 -7.07 23.24
C GLY A 219 12.29 -5.61 22.76
N LEU A 220 11.78 -5.35 21.55
CA LEU A 220 11.63 -4.00 21.02
C LEU A 220 10.28 -3.43 21.45
N GLN A 221 10.26 -2.20 21.96
CA GLN A 221 9.06 -1.50 22.39
C GLN A 221 8.57 -0.55 21.29
N PRO A 222 7.52 -0.91 20.50
CA PRO A 222 7.07 -0.13 19.35
C PRO A 222 6.58 1.27 19.73
N THR A 223 6.76 2.22 18.82
CA THR A 223 6.32 3.60 19.00
C THR A 223 4.99 3.72 18.29
N VAL A 224 3.93 3.95 19.08
CA VAL A 224 2.54 3.99 18.61
C VAL A 224 1.96 5.37 18.87
N PHE A 225 1.32 5.96 17.87
CA PHE A 225 0.70 7.27 18.00
C PHE A 225 -0.52 7.23 18.94
N LYS A 226 -0.59 8.25 19.81
CA LYS A 226 -1.77 8.54 20.64
C LYS A 226 -2.58 9.68 20.03
N SER A 227 -3.82 9.83 20.49
CA SER A 227 -4.74 10.85 19.99
C SER A 227 -4.29 12.25 20.40
N ILE A 228 -4.13 13.13 19.41
CA ILE A 228 -3.87 14.56 19.62
C ILE A 228 -5.06 15.31 20.23
N ASN A 229 -6.25 14.71 20.19
CA ASN A 229 -7.47 15.32 20.74
C ASN A 229 -7.63 15.08 22.25
N LEU A 230 -6.71 14.34 22.88
CA LEU A 230 -6.64 14.25 24.34
C LEU A 230 -6.02 15.53 24.93
N PRO A 231 -6.28 15.86 26.21
CA PRO A 231 -5.76 17.08 26.83
C PRO A 231 -4.24 17.29 26.69
N ASP A 232 -3.46 16.21 26.71
CA ASP A 232 -2.00 16.17 26.57
C ASP A 232 -1.53 15.66 25.19
N GLY A 233 -2.47 15.45 24.26
CA GLY A 233 -2.26 14.80 22.98
C GLY A 233 -1.20 15.45 22.08
N PRO A 234 -1.18 16.78 21.89
CA PRO A 234 -0.18 17.43 21.04
C PRO A 234 1.25 17.27 21.55
N GLU A 235 1.44 17.27 22.88
CA GLU A 235 2.76 17.11 23.49
C GLU A 235 3.23 15.66 23.41
N ILE A 236 2.33 14.71 23.71
CA ILE A 236 2.57 13.28 23.53
C ILE A 236 2.93 12.95 22.07
N TYR A 237 2.29 13.58 21.09
CA TYR A 237 2.61 13.35 19.68
C TYR A 237 4.05 13.76 19.36
N LYS A 238 4.49 14.94 19.84
CA LYS A 238 5.89 15.37 19.68
C LYS A 238 6.86 14.38 20.33
N GLN A 239 6.58 13.96 21.57
CA GLN A 239 7.39 12.95 22.27
C GLN A 239 7.42 11.62 21.52
N THR A 240 6.30 11.21 20.92
CA THR A 240 6.22 10.00 20.09
C THR A 240 7.13 10.09 18.88
N VAL A 241 7.13 11.24 18.19
CA VAL A 241 8.03 11.51 17.05
C VAL A 241 9.49 11.50 17.49
N GLU A 242 9.83 12.19 18.59
CA GLU A 242 11.18 12.20 19.16
C GLU A 242 11.65 10.81 19.58
N ASP A 243 10.77 10.01 20.19
CA ASP A 243 11.03 8.63 20.55
C ASP A 243 11.33 7.77 19.32
N TYR A 244 10.58 7.95 18.22
CA TYR A 244 10.88 7.25 16.98
C TYR A 244 12.21 7.71 16.38
N ILE A 245 12.49 9.02 16.33
CA ILE A 245 13.77 9.55 15.85
C ILE A 245 14.95 8.97 16.65
N ARG A 246 14.81 8.86 17.97
CA ARG A 246 15.84 8.30 18.86
C ARG A 246 16.08 6.81 18.63
N LYS A 247 15.01 6.03 18.42
CA LYS A 247 15.09 4.57 18.33
C LYS A 247 15.39 4.07 16.90
N GLY A 248 14.81 4.71 15.86
CA GLY A 248 15.08 4.50 14.43
C GLY A 248 14.93 3.05 13.92
N TYR A 249 13.87 2.38 14.32
CA TYR A 249 13.72 0.92 14.35
C TYR A 249 12.51 0.54 13.54
#